data_AF-A0A6J4QL85-F1
#
_entry.id   AF-A0A6J4QL85-F1
#
_cell.length_a   1.000
_cell.length_b   1.000
_cell.length_c   1.000
_cell.angle_alpha   90.00
_cell.angle_beta   90.00
_cell.angle_gamma   90.00
#
_symmetry.space_group_name_H-M   'P 1'
#
loop_
_entity.id
_entity.type
_entity.pdbx_description
1 polymer ?
#
loop_
_entity_poly.entity_id
_entity_poly.type
_entity_poly.pdbx_seq_one_letter_code
_entity_poly.pdbx_strand_id
1 'polypeptide(L)'
;MASGLLGVLLLASGPAQAHDHQVPETVLKKGAKELQAGTRVFESSWDRRLGDDECENESVIYRTRFPEADSVAAGAKLRVRVSKAQRPDSFGIAAYRALDEEGEPSGEARLLSRTLERVIVDGNTVAWDAVFSVKNPGRDYYLVSEGHWQDTESCGGDQFAYWSFHVKTRSAAS
;
A
#
# COMPACT_ATOMS: atom_id res chain seq x y z
N MET A 1 -34.60 43.73 6.83
CA MET A 1 -33.73 43.03 5.86
C MET A 1 -32.36 42.91 6.51
N ALA A 2 -31.93 41.70 6.85
CA ALA A 2 -30.62 41.47 7.45
C ALA A 2 -29.98 40.31 6.70
N SER A 3 -29.06 40.64 5.80
CA SER A 3 -28.16 39.71 5.13
C SER A 3 -27.03 39.37 6.10
N GLY A 4 -26.82 38.08 6.38
CA GLY A 4 -25.66 37.58 7.11
C GLY A 4 -25.05 36.44 6.30
N LEU A 5 -23.88 36.71 5.72
CA LEU A 5 -23.12 35.81 4.84
C LEU A 5 -22.79 34.48 5.52
N LEU A 6 -23.19 33.35 4.91
CA LEU A 6 -22.56 32.05 5.16
C LEU A 6 -21.16 32.08 4.53
N GLY A 7 -20.12 32.20 5.36
CA GLY A 7 -18.75 31.94 4.95
C GLY A 7 -18.51 30.43 4.92
N VAL A 8 -18.42 29.85 3.73
CA VAL A 8 -17.89 28.49 3.54
C VAL A 8 -16.37 28.57 3.61
N LEU A 9 -15.76 28.02 4.67
CA LEU A 9 -14.32 27.76 4.68
C LEU A 9 -14.04 26.60 3.72
N LEU A 10 -13.52 26.91 2.53
CA LEU A 10 -12.84 25.94 1.69
C LEU A 10 -11.46 25.69 2.30
N LEU A 11 -11.31 24.57 3.00
CA LEU A 11 -9.99 24.04 3.34
C LEU A 11 -9.35 23.60 2.02
N ALA A 12 -8.50 24.46 1.46
CA ALA A 12 -7.65 24.10 0.33
C ALA A 12 -6.63 23.07 0.83
N SER A 13 -6.92 21.78 0.64
CA SER A 13 -5.90 20.74 0.65
C SER A 13 -4.96 21.03 -0.53
N GLY A 14 -3.80 21.63 -0.24
CA GLY A 14 -2.74 21.82 -1.23
C GLY A 14 -2.35 20.47 -1.86
N PRO A 15 -1.70 20.48 -3.04
CA PRO A 15 -1.24 19.24 -3.64
C PRO A 15 -0.34 18.52 -2.63
N ALA A 16 -0.69 17.28 -2.28
CA ALA A 16 0.23 16.40 -1.56
C ALA A 16 1.54 16.41 -2.35
N GLN A 17 2.64 16.81 -1.70
CA GLN A 17 3.94 16.84 -2.36
C GLN A 17 4.23 15.44 -2.89
N ALA A 18 4.71 15.34 -4.13
CA ALA A 18 5.00 14.05 -4.74
C ALA A 18 5.95 13.22 -3.86
N HIS A 19 6.88 13.90 -3.20
CA HIS A 19 7.89 13.36 -2.31
C HIS A 19 7.60 13.71 -0.85
N ASP A 20 6.36 13.61 -0.38
CA ASP A 20 6.12 13.62 1.06
C ASP A 20 7.00 12.53 1.72
N HIS A 21 7.90 12.88 2.64
CA HIS A 21 8.81 11.92 3.29
C HIS A 21 8.09 11.09 4.35
N GLN A 22 6.93 10.56 3.98
CA GLN A 22 6.01 9.83 4.82
C GLN A 22 5.68 8.48 4.21
N VAL A 23 5.53 7.48 5.08
CA VAL A 23 5.04 6.15 4.71
C VAL A 23 3.66 6.32 4.08
N PRO A 24 3.44 5.87 2.84
CA PRO A 24 2.15 6.08 2.20
C PRO A 24 1.09 5.17 2.79
N GLU A 25 -0.14 5.69 2.88
CA GLU A 25 -1.29 4.84 3.19
C GLU A 25 -1.48 3.81 2.06
N THR A 26 -1.85 2.59 2.44
CA THR A 26 -2.16 1.54 1.47
C THR A 26 -3.48 0.84 1.76
N VAL A 27 -4.14 0.37 0.71
CA VAL A 27 -5.41 -0.35 0.81
C VAL A 27 -5.48 -1.45 -0.25
N LEU A 28 -5.84 -2.67 0.16
CA LEU A 28 -6.21 -3.74 -0.75
C LEU A 28 -7.65 -3.56 -1.23
N LYS A 29 -7.86 -3.57 -2.55
CA LYS A 29 -9.16 -3.32 -3.19
C LYS A 29 -9.54 -4.40 -4.19
N LYS A 30 -10.85 -4.59 -4.37
CA LYS A 30 -11.47 -5.33 -5.47
C LYS A 30 -12.50 -4.45 -6.18
N GLY A 31 -12.17 -4.01 -7.39
CA GLY A 31 -12.94 -2.93 -8.04
C GLY A 31 -12.91 -1.66 -7.18
N ALA A 32 -14.07 -1.07 -6.93
CA ALA A 32 -14.19 0.09 -6.02
C ALA A 32 -14.19 -0.29 -4.54
N LYS A 33 -14.47 -1.56 -4.20
CA LYS A 33 -14.58 -2.02 -2.81
C LYS A 33 -13.20 -2.09 -2.15
N GLU A 34 -13.09 -1.49 -0.98
CA GLU A 34 -11.97 -1.70 -0.06
C GLU A 34 -12.17 -2.98 0.72
N LEU A 35 -11.13 -3.81 0.76
CA LEU A 35 -11.12 -5.05 1.50
C LEU A 35 -10.39 -4.83 2.82
N GLN A 36 -9.15 -4.35 2.75
CA GLN A 36 -8.27 -4.26 3.91
C GLN A 36 -7.43 -3.00 3.82
N ALA A 37 -7.39 -2.25 4.91
CA ALA A 37 -6.44 -1.16 5.06
C ALA A 37 -5.06 -1.76 5.43
N GLY A 38 -4.01 -1.29 4.76
CA GLY A 38 -2.62 -1.62 5.07
C GLY A 38 -2.09 -0.77 6.22
N THR A 39 -2.88 -0.59 7.27
CA THR A 39 -2.59 0.32 8.40
C THR A 39 -1.52 -0.23 9.34
N ARG A 40 -0.94 -1.40 9.06
CA ARG A 40 0.14 -2.01 9.83
C ARG A 40 1.32 -2.26 8.92
N VAL A 41 2.05 -1.18 8.66
CA VAL A 41 3.41 -1.26 8.14
C VAL A 41 4.22 -2.04 9.16
N PHE A 42 4.73 -3.21 8.76
CA PHE A 42 5.53 -4.03 9.66
C PHE A 42 7.02 -3.72 9.52
N GLU A 43 7.43 -3.11 8.41
CA GLU A 43 8.78 -2.60 8.24
C GLU A 43 8.79 -1.38 7.34
N SER A 44 9.56 -0.35 7.70
CA SER A 44 9.78 0.83 6.86
C SER A 44 11.04 1.58 7.24
N SER A 45 11.56 2.36 6.29
CA SER A 45 12.65 3.32 6.49
C SER A 45 12.38 4.55 5.61
N TRP A 46 12.34 5.73 6.23
CA TRP A 46 12.06 7.01 5.59
C TRP A 46 13.03 8.06 6.11
N ASP A 47 13.68 8.77 5.21
CA ASP A 47 14.59 9.85 5.57
C ASP A 47 13.89 11.19 5.37
N ARG A 48 13.97 12.07 6.37
CA ARG A 48 13.46 13.44 6.26
C ARG A 48 14.53 14.45 6.64
N ARG A 49 14.57 15.56 5.91
CA ARG A 49 15.48 16.68 6.21
C ARG A 49 14.96 17.49 7.38
N LEU A 50 15.82 17.72 8.38
CA LEU A 50 15.53 18.56 9.55
C LEU A 50 16.07 20.00 9.42
N GLY A 51 17.10 20.20 8.60
CA GLY A 51 17.78 21.47 8.37
C GLY A 51 18.73 21.39 7.16
N ASP A 52 19.56 22.42 6.95
CA ASP A 52 20.33 22.57 5.70
C ASP A 52 21.24 21.37 5.37
N ASP A 53 21.76 20.65 6.38
CA ASP A 53 22.62 19.47 6.21
C ASP A 53 22.27 18.30 7.16
N GLU A 54 21.10 18.34 7.80
CA GLU A 54 20.71 17.32 8.78
C GLU A 54 19.57 16.44 8.26
N CYS A 55 19.79 15.14 8.36
CA CYS A 55 18.86 14.10 7.95
C CYS A 55 18.54 13.20 9.13
N GLU A 56 17.25 12.95 9.34
CA GLU A 56 16.76 12.00 10.31
C GLU A 56 16.13 10.82 9.59
N ASN A 57 16.51 9.61 10.01
CA ASN A 57 15.90 8.37 9.57
C ASN A 57 14.79 7.97 10.55
N GLU A 58 13.59 7.83 10.04
CA GLU A 58 12.46 7.22 10.74
C GLU A 58 12.28 5.79 10.23
N SER A 59 12.61 4.82 11.09
CA SER A 59 12.44 3.40 10.80
C SER A 59 11.52 2.71 11.79
N VAL A 60 10.78 1.73 11.28
CA VAL A 60 9.84 0.92 12.02
C VAL A 60 10.13 -0.53 11.69
N ILE A 61 10.19 -1.38 12.72
CA ILE A 61 10.26 -2.84 12.59
C ILE A 61 9.32 -3.45 13.62
N TYR A 62 8.28 -4.14 13.14
CA TYR A 62 7.29 -4.88 13.91
C TYR A 62 7.14 -6.29 13.36
N ARG A 63 6.54 -7.18 14.16
CA ARG A 63 6.15 -8.51 13.67
C ARG A 63 5.12 -8.40 12.55
N THR A 64 5.21 -9.27 11.55
CA THR A 64 4.22 -9.33 10.48
C THR A 64 2.88 -9.79 11.08
N ARG A 65 1.79 -9.10 10.76
CA ARG A 65 0.45 -9.50 11.21
C ARG A 65 -0.54 -9.40 10.10
N PHE A 66 -1.11 -10.53 9.74
CA PHE A 66 -2.13 -10.61 8.73
C PHE A 66 -3.51 -10.29 9.31
N PRO A 67 -4.34 -9.47 8.62
CA PRO A 67 -5.74 -9.33 8.96
C PRO A 67 -6.51 -10.64 8.71
N GLU A 68 -7.76 -10.69 9.16
CA GLU A 68 -8.67 -11.77 8.77
C GLU A 68 -8.84 -11.79 7.25
N ALA A 69 -8.97 -12.99 6.67
CA ALA A 69 -9.03 -13.14 5.22
C ALA A 69 -10.33 -12.58 4.62
N ASP A 70 -10.21 -11.73 3.61
CA ASP A 70 -11.33 -11.42 2.72
C ASP A 70 -11.55 -12.54 1.70
N SER A 71 -12.80 -12.98 1.58
CA SER A 71 -13.17 -14.02 0.62
C SER A 71 -13.36 -13.48 -0.80
N VAL A 72 -12.56 -13.96 -1.74
CA VAL A 72 -12.57 -13.56 -3.16
C VAL A 72 -12.75 -14.76 -4.09
N ALA A 73 -13.19 -14.53 -5.33
CA ALA A 73 -13.24 -15.60 -6.32
C ALA A 73 -11.82 -15.96 -6.78
N ALA A 74 -11.58 -17.22 -7.13
CA ALA A 74 -10.40 -17.58 -7.91
C ALA A 74 -10.38 -16.80 -9.24
N GLY A 75 -9.21 -16.31 -9.64
CA GLY A 75 -9.03 -15.42 -10.78
C GLY A 75 -9.43 -13.97 -10.52
N ALA A 76 -9.80 -13.59 -9.29
CA ALA A 76 -10.14 -12.21 -8.99
C ALA A 76 -8.95 -11.27 -9.24
N LYS A 77 -9.21 -10.19 -9.99
CA LYS A 77 -8.31 -9.07 -10.17
C LYS A 77 -8.40 -8.16 -8.94
N LEU A 78 -7.29 -8.02 -8.23
CA LEU A 78 -7.13 -7.22 -7.02
C LEU A 78 -6.14 -6.10 -7.28
N ARG A 79 -6.11 -5.10 -6.39
CA ARG A 79 -5.10 -4.05 -6.42
C ARG A 79 -4.70 -3.61 -5.03
N VAL A 80 -3.42 -3.40 -4.79
CA VAL A 80 -2.95 -2.61 -3.65
C VAL A 80 -2.86 -1.17 -4.12
N ARG A 81 -3.69 -0.29 -3.56
CA ARG A 81 -3.59 1.15 -3.76
C ARG A 81 -2.55 1.71 -2.81
N VAL A 82 -1.62 2.49 -3.33
CA VAL A 82 -0.62 3.24 -2.57
C VAL A 82 -0.88 4.72 -2.76
N SER A 83 -1.31 5.38 -1.69
CA SER A 83 -1.71 6.79 -1.68
C SER A 83 -0.49 7.71 -1.64
N LYS A 84 0.28 7.70 -2.72
CA LYS A 84 1.43 8.58 -2.96
C LYS A 84 1.42 9.02 -4.42
N ALA A 85 1.70 10.29 -4.66
CA ALA A 85 1.77 10.81 -6.03
C ALA A 85 3.05 10.31 -6.75
N GLN A 86 4.20 10.27 -6.08
CA GLN A 86 5.42 9.68 -6.63
C GLN A 86 5.23 8.18 -6.92
N ARG A 87 5.61 7.80 -8.14
CA ARG A 87 5.62 6.40 -8.56
C ARG A 87 6.66 5.62 -7.75
N PRO A 88 6.34 4.44 -7.19
CA PRO A 88 7.37 3.56 -6.67
C PRO A 88 8.33 3.14 -7.80
N ASP A 89 9.63 3.16 -7.50
CA ASP A 89 10.66 2.65 -8.41
C ASP A 89 10.50 1.14 -8.60
N SER A 90 10.16 0.45 -7.50
CA SER A 90 9.78 -0.94 -7.53
C SER A 90 8.59 -1.23 -6.60
N PHE A 91 7.76 -2.20 -6.98
CA PHE A 91 6.69 -2.71 -6.13
C PHE A 91 6.60 -4.23 -6.24
N GLY A 92 6.70 -4.93 -5.13
CA GLY A 92 6.65 -6.38 -4.98
C GLY A 92 5.38 -6.86 -4.29
N ILE A 93 4.89 -8.05 -4.65
CA ILE A 93 3.82 -8.75 -3.92
C ILE A 93 4.21 -10.22 -3.80
N ALA A 94 4.75 -10.60 -2.66
CA ALA A 94 5.04 -11.98 -2.30
C ALA A 94 3.81 -12.65 -1.71
N ALA A 95 3.49 -13.86 -2.17
CA ALA A 95 2.36 -14.64 -1.65
C ALA A 95 2.83 -15.94 -1.00
N TYR A 96 2.50 -16.10 0.28
CA TYR A 96 2.78 -17.27 1.09
C TYR A 96 1.52 -18.14 1.26
N ARG A 97 1.73 -19.43 1.52
CA ARG A 97 0.66 -20.42 1.68
C ARG A 97 0.25 -20.64 3.12
N ALA A 98 1.18 -20.41 4.04
CA ALA A 98 1.04 -20.74 5.44
C ALA A 98 1.77 -19.69 6.27
N LEU A 99 1.46 -19.72 7.56
CA LEU A 99 2.22 -19.04 8.60
C LEU A 99 2.89 -20.13 9.47
N ASP A 100 3.98 -19.78 10.14
CA ASP A 100 4.58 -20.64 11.17
C ASP A 100 3.85 -20.49 12.53
N GLU A 101 4.42 -21.08 13.60
CA GLU A 101 3.83 -21.07 14.94
C GLU A 101 3.80 -19.66 15.55
N GLU A 102 4.69 -18.78 15.08
CA GLU A 102 4.82 -17.38 15.47
C GLU A 102 3.90 -16.44 14.67
N GLY A 103 3.22 -16.97 13.64
CA GLY A 103 2.35 -16.21 12.76
C GLY A 103 3.09 -15.46 11.63
N GLU A 104 4.36 -15.78 11.40
CA GLU A 104 5.17 -15.20 10.34
C GLU A 104 4.99 -15.98 9.02
N PRO A 105 5.17 -15.34 7.86
CA PRO A 105 5.06 -16.02 6.56
C PRO A 105 6.03 -17.20 6.44
N SER A 106 5.51 -18.38 6.11
CA SER A 106 6.32 -19.60 6.06
C SER A 106 6.27 -20.31 4.70
N GLY A 107 7.35 -21.04 4.41
CA GLY A 107 7.57 -21.75 3.15
C GLY A 107 8.02 -20.84 1.99
N GLU A 108 8.01 -21.38 0.78
CA GLU A 108 8.46 -20.66 -0.41
C GLU A 108 7.45 -19.56 -0.81
N ALA A 109 7.93 -18.32 -0.82
CA ALA A 109 7.19 -17.17 -1.31
C ALA A 109 7.04 -17.26 -2.84
N ARG A 110 5.84 -17.01 -3.35
CA ARG A 110 5.64 -16.79 -4.78
C ARG A 110 5.44 -15.32 -5.08
N LEU A 111 6.36 -14.72 -5.82
CA LEU A 111 6.16 -13.37 -6.35
C LEU A 111 5.02 -13.35 -7.38
N LEU A 112 4.04 -12.49 -7.17
CA LEU A 112 2.90 -12.33 -8.08
C LEU A 112 3.24 -11.35 -9.21
N SER A 113 2.87 -11.71 -10.43
CA SER A 113 2.88 -10.76 -11.55
C SER A 113 1.90 -9.63 -11.26
N ARG A 114 2.35 -8.40 -11.53
CA ARG A 114 1.62 -7.17 -11.25
C ARG A 114 1.92 -6.09 -12.28
N THR A 115 0.97 -5.20 -12.47
CA THR A 115 1.11 -3.95 -13.23
C THR A 115 0.90 -2.76 -12.31
N LEU A 116 1.63 -1.67 -12.54
CA LEU A 116 1.43 -0.40 -11.84
C LEU A 116 0.59 0.53 -12.71
N GLU A 117 -0.58 0.92 -12.21
CA GLU A 117 -1.53 1.80 -12.88
C GLU A 117 -1.63 3.14 -12.10
N ARG A 118 -1.63 4.27 -12.81
CA ARG A 118 -1.80 5.60 -12.18
C ARG A 118 -3.25 5.80 -11.77
N VAL A 119 -3.45 6.41 -10.60
CA VAL A 119 -4.76 6.90 -10.15
C VAL A 119 -4.75 8.42 -10.28
N ILE A 120 -5.65 8.94 -11.11
CA ILE A 120 -5.72 10.37 -11.44
C ILE A 120 -7.00 10.96 -10.85
N VAL A 121 -6.84 12.08 -10.15
CA VAL A 121 -7.94 12.93 -9.65
C VAL A 121 -7.63 14.36 -10.06
N ASP A 122 -8.58 15.02 -10.71
CA ASP A 122 -8.45 16.40 -11.20
C ASP A 122 -7.17 16.64 -12.03
N GLY A 123 -6.79 15.65 -12.85
CA GLY A 123 -5.59 15.71 -13.70
C GLY A 123 -4.27 15.41 -13.00
N ASN A 124 -4.26 15.25 -11.67
CA ASN A 124 -3.06 14.95 -10.89
C ASN A 124 -2.99 13.47 -10.53
N THR A 125 -1.78 12.90 -10.54
CA THR A 125 -1.58 11.55 -9.98
C THR A 125 -1.62 11.66 -8.46
N VAL A 126 -2.53 10.93 -7.82
CA VAL A 126 -2.70 10.95 -6.37
C VAL A 126 -2.36 9.62 -5.70
N ALA A 127 -2.30 8.54 -6.49
CA ALA A 127 -1.98 7.21 -6.02
C ALA A 127 -1.51 6.31 -7.17
N TRP A 128 -0.99 5.15 -6.80
CA TRP A 128 -0.66 4.06 -7.72
C TRP A 128 -1.34 2.77 -7.31
N ASP A 129 -1.92 2.06 -8.27
CA ASP A 129 -2.50 0.75 -8.07
C ASP A 129 -1.53 -0.33 -8.55
N ALA A 130 -1.06 -1.18 -7.64
CA ALA A 130 -0.36 -2.42 -7.96
C ALA A 130 -1.40 -3.54 -8.18
N VAL A 131 -1.68 -3.81 -9.44
CA VAL A 131 -2.78 -4.66 -9.89
C VAL A 131 -2.30 -6.08 -10.14
N PHE A 132 -2.95 -7.07 -9.52
CA PHE A 132 -2.55 -8.48 -9.56
C PHE A 132 -3.75 -9.43 -9.54
N SER A 133 -3.52 -10.75 -9.52
CA SER A 133 -4.60 -11.74 -9.41
C SER A 133 -4.21 -12.97 -8.60
N VAL A 134 -5.18 -13.52 -7.87
CA VAL A 134 -5.06 -14.78 -7.12
C VAL A 134 -5.85 -15.87 -7.85
N LYS A 135 -5.20 -16.98 -8.26
CA LYS A 135 -5.75 -17.89 -9.28
C LYS A 135 -6.26 -19.22 -8.78
N ASN A 136 -5.74 -19.75 -7.68
CA ASN A 136 -6.03 -21.11 -7.25
C ASN A 136 -7.24 -21.08 -6.31
N PRO A 137 -8.28 -21.89 -6.51
CA PRO A 137 -9.47 -21.92 -5.64
C PRO A 137 -9.18 -22.53 -4.26
N GLY A 138 -10.02 -22.20 -3.28
CA GLY A 138 -10.02 -22.80 -1.95
C GLY A 138 -8.75 -22.54 -1.13
N ARG A 139 -7.98 -21.51 -1.47
CA ARG A 139 -6.63 -21.28 -0.97
C ARG A 139 -6.46 -19.92 -0.31
N ASP A 140 -5.74 -19.91 0.81
CA ASP A 140 -5.26 -18.73 1.51
C ASP A 140 -4.02 -18.13 0.83
N TYR A 141 -3.97 -16.80 0.83
CA TYR A 141 -2.89 -16.00 0.29
C TYR A 141 -2.51 -14.96 1.34
N TYR A 142 -1.43 -15.25 2.06
CA TYR A 142 -0.77 -14.29 2.95
C TYR A 142 0.15 -13.44 2.08
N LEU A 143 -0.25 -12.19 1.84
CA LEU A 143 0.39 -11.29 0.90
C LEU A 143 1.29 -10.31 1.65
N VAL A 144 2.58 -10.33 1.33
CA VAL A 144 3.53 -9.30 1.74
C VAL A 144 3.78 -8.41 0.53
N SER A 145 3.45 -7.12 0.66
CA SER A 145 3.67 -6.11 -0.37
C SER A 145 4.78 -5.17 0.06
N GLU A 146 5.59 -4.76 -0.89
CA GLU A 146 6.80 -3.97 -0.67
C GLU A 146 6.86 -2.88 -1.74
N GLY A 147 7.10 -1.64 -1.32
CA GLY A 147 7.31 -0.52 -2.23
C GLY A 147 8.61 0.19 -1.90
N HIS A 148 9.33 0.60 -2.96
CA HIS A 148 10.57 1.38 -2.87
C HIS A 148 10.45 2.70 -3.62
N TRP A 149 11.03 3.73 -3.05
CA TRP A 149 11.10 5.09 -3.58
C TRP A 149 12.48 5.65 -3.35
N GLN A 150 13.11 6.11 -4.42
CA GLN A 150 14.29 6.94 -4.33
C GLN A 150 13.89 8.32 -3.79
N ASP A 151 14.49 8.74 -2.68
CA ASP A 151 14.50 10.15 -2.30
C ASP A 151 15.43 10.90 -3.25
N THR A 152 14.90 11.90 -3.93
CA THR A 152 15.68 12.79 -4.81
C THR A 152 15.57 14.25 -4.40
N GLU A 153 14.73 14.58 -3.41
CA GLU A 153 14.42 15.96 -3.03
C GLU A 153 14.96 16.36 -1.65
N SER A 154 15.39 15.40 -0.83
CA SER A 154 15.82 15.63 0.55
C SER A 154 17.19 15.01 0.86
N CYS A 155 17.22 13.91 1.59
CA CYS A 155 18.41 13.27 2.13
C CYS A 155 19.06 12.31 1.14
N GLY A 156 18.33 11.96 0.08
CA GLY A 156 18.77 10.95 -0.86
C GLY A 156 18.55 9.54 -0.30
N GLY A 157 18.86 8.52 -1.11
CA GLY A 157 18.76 7.13 -0.67
C GLY A 157 17.40 6.47 -0.94
N ASP A 158 17.35 5.17 -0.62
CA ASP A 158 16.18 4.32 -0.82
C ASP A 158 15.25 4.42 0.40
N GLN A 159 13.98 4.67 0.14
CA GLN A 159 12.91 4.69 1.13
C GLN A 159 11.95 3.56 0.81
N PHE A 160 11.50 2.85 1.85
CA PHE A 160 10.68 1.67 1.63
C PHE A 160 9.64 1.47 2.72
N ALA A 161 8.63 0.68 2.38
CA ALA A 161 7.66 0.19 3.34
C ALA A 161 7.10 -1.17 2.91
N TYR A 162 6.80 -1.98 3.92
CA TYR A 162 6.20 -3.30 3.79
C TYR A 162 4.83 -3.36 4.45
N TRP A 163 3.87 -3.92 3.73
CA TRP A 163 2.49 -4.11 4.16
C TRP A 163 2.09 -5.58 4.07
N SER A 164 1.15 -5.98 4.91
CA SER A 164 0.60 -7.33 4.90
C SER A 164 -0.91 -7.33 4.66
N PHE A 165 -1.37 -8.25 3.82
CA PHE A 165 -2.79 -8.47 3.51
C PHE A 165 -3.09 -9.96 3.46
N HIS A 166 -4.35 -10.33 3.65
CA HIS A 166 -4.75 -11.73 3.64
C HIS A 166 -6.03 -11.93 2.83
N VAL A 167 -5.99 -12.77 1.81
CA VAL A 167 -7.20 -13.15 1.06
C VAL A 167 -7.34 -14.65 0.97
N LYS A 168 -8.60 -15.10 0.98
CA LYS A 168 -8.94 -16.49 0.73
C LYS A 168 -9.76 -16.60 -0.53
N THR A 169 -9.33 -17.45 -1.44
CA THR A 169 -10.13 -17.78 -2.62
C THR A 169 -11.22 -18.78 -2.24
N ARG A 170 -12.43 -18.55 -2.75
CA ARG A 170 -13.55 -19.50 -2.59
C ARG A 170 -13.21 -20.83 -3.27
N SER A 171 -13.74 -21.92 -2.72
CA SER A 171 -13.72 -23.21 -3.40
C SER A 171 -14.43 -23.13 -4.74
N ALA A 172 -14.00 -23.93 -5.72
CA ALA A 172 -14.76 -24.11 -6.93
C ALA A 172 -16.14 -24.69 -6.57
N ALA A 173 -17.20 -24.20 -7.21
CA ALA A 173 -18.48 -24.91 -7.15
C ALA A 173 -18.26 -26.30 -7.74
N SER A 174 -18.56 -27.34 -6.97
CA SER A 174 -18.57 -28.73 -7.44
C SER A 174 -19.77 -28.98 -8.34
#